data_AF-A0A3N2MJD4-F1
#
_entry.id   AF-A0A3N2MJD4-F1
#
_cell.length_a   1.000
_cell.length_b   1.000
_cell.length_c   1.000
_cell.angle_alpha   90.00
_cell.angle_beta   90.00
_cell.angle_gamma   90.00
#
_symmetry.space_group_name_H-M   'P 1'
#
loop_
_entity.id
_entity.type
_entity.pdbx_description
1 polymer ?
#
loop_
_entity_poly.entity_id
_entity_poly.type
_entity_poly.pdbx_seq_one_letter_code
_entity_poly.pdbx_strand_id
1 'polypeptide(L)'
;MKKSINIANRLDEVNGIVAACNGSTLPFEQAYELARFYYDFQDTNALIADAEVMAGEDLSGLREIAISLKAETTTLLNNIGRLDGIDFRGIANAHSRHYHAIFQKASDELNPYWKRYCELNHRLDYLPLGSKEYAEAEKECDAAKAEHDRRQTDVRRIYAEYEHENRRAGDVFSLKASHLYALATKLNGIAGSIINDLDRMEKGEGR
;
A
#
# COMPACT_ATOMS: atom_id res chain seq x y z
N MET A 1 -17.38 14.96 -4.67
CA MET A 1 -18.08 14.00 -5.55
C MET A 1 -17.36 12.65 -5.83
N LYS A 2 -16.09 12.40 -5.45
CA LYS A 2 -15.38 11.16 -5.84
C LYS A 2 -15.20 10.07 -4.76
N LYS A 3 -15.22 10.39 -3.46
CA LYS A 3 -14.96 9.39 -2.40
C LYS A 3 -16.20 8.59 -2.00
N SER A 4 -17.36 9.21 -1.83
CA SER A 4 -18.59 8.53 -1.35
C SER A 4 -19.23 7.57 -2.36
N ILE A 5 -19.09 7.78 -3.68
CA ILE A 5 -19.52 6.79 -4.69
C ILE A 5 -18.51 5.63 -4.77
N ASN A 6 -17.24 5.89 -4.46
CA ASN A 6 -16.18 4.90 -4.55
C ASN A 6 -16.17 3.92 -3.36
N ILE A 7 -16.61 4.36 -2.16
CA ILE A 7 -16.54 3.53 -0.96
C ILE A 7 -17.39 2.26 -1.05
N ALA A 8 -18.60 2.31 -1.62
CA ALA A 8 -19.47 1.14 -1.72
C ALA A 8 -18.85 0.07 -2.65
N ASN A 9 -18.33 0.47 -3.81
CA ASN A 9 -17.64 -0.43 -4.73
C ASN A 9 -16.37 -1.03 -4.10
N ARG A 10 -15.59 -0.22 -3.39
CA ARG A 10 -14.42 -0.71 -2.64
C ARG A 10 -14.82 -1.67 -1.52
N LEU A 11 -15.99 -1.49 -0.93
CA LEU A 11 -16.51 -2.39 0.11
C LEU A 11 -16.96 -3.73 -0.47
N ASP A 12 -17.54 -3.76 -1.67
CA ASP A 12 -17.84 -4.99 -2.40
C ASP A 12 -16.57 -5.80 -2.70
N GLU A 13 -15.50 -5.13 -3.16
CA GLU A 13 -14.17 -5.76 -3.34
C GLU A 13 -13.64 -6.37 -2.03
N VAL A 14 -13.73 -5.61 -0.92
CA VAL A 14 -13.35 -6.08 0.42
C VAL A 14 -14.21 -7.26 0.85
N ASN A 15 -15.51 -7.22 0.61
CA ASN A 15 -16.43 -8.31 0.91
C ASN A 15 -16.07 -9.57 0.12
N GLY A 16 -15.68 -9.44 -1.15
CA GLY A 16 -15.17 -10.54 -1.96
C GLY A 16 -13.91 -11.19 -1.35
N ILE A 17 -12.94 -10.37 -0.92
CA ILE A 17 -11.72 -10.84 -0.26
C ILE A 17 -12.03 -11.57 1.05
N VAL A 18 -12.85 -10.96 1.92
CA VAL A 18 -13.21 -11.55 3.22
C VAL A 18 -14.03 -12.82 3.03
N ALA A 19 -14.92 -12.86 2.03
CA ALA A 19 -15.71 -14.04 1.71
C ALA A 19 -14.84 -15.20 1.20
N ALA A 20 -13.79 -14.93 0.42
CA ALA A 20 -12.86 -15.95 -0.05
C ALA A 20 -11.90 -16.44 1.05
N CYS A 21 -11.79 -15.72 2.17
CA CYS A 21 -10.90 -16.09 3.26
C CYS A 21 -11.40 -17.33 4.01
N ASN A 22 -10.58 -18.37 4.03
CA ASN A 22 -10.84 -19.64 4.73
C ASN A 22 -10.11 -19.73 6.09
N GLY A 23 -9.74 -18.59 6.67
CA GLY A 23 -9.27 -18.46 8.05
C GLY A 23 -7.81 -18.83 8.32
N SER A 24 -7.01 -19.23 7.32
CA SER A 24 -5.60 -19.61 7.55
C SER A 24 -4.58 -18.96 6.61
N THR A 25 -4.97 -18.57 5.40
CA THR A 25 -4.04 -17.97 4.43
C THR A 25 -4.71 -16.85 3.64
N LEU A 26 -4.03 -15.71 3.57
CA LEU A 26 -4.42 -14.57 2.76
C LEU A 26 -3.18 -14.09 1.95
N PRO A 27 -3.26 -14.04 0.61
CA PRO A 27 -2.18 -13.48 -0.21
C PRO A 27 -1.86 -12.03 0.16
N PHE A 28 -0.59 -11.62 -0.01
CA PHE A 28 -0.15 -10.25 0.31
C PHE A 28 -1.01 -9.19 -0.39
N GLU A 29 -1.27 -9.36 -1.70
CA GLU A 29 -2.05 -8.40 -2.48
C GLU A 29 -3.46 -8.21 -1.91
N GLN A 30 -4.11 -9.29 -1.45
CA GLN A 30 -5.43 -9.20 -0.81
C GLN A 30 -5.34 -8.54 0.57
N ALA A 31 -4.31 -8.87 1.37
CA ALA A 31 -4.07 -8.22 2.65
C ALA A 31 -3.79 -6.71 2.48
N TYR A 32 -3.10 -6.34 1.42
CA TYR A 32 -2.82 -4.96 1.04
C TYR A 32 -4.09 -4.21 0.64
N GLU A 33 -4.98 -4.81 -0.15
CA GLU A 33 -6.28 -4.20 -0.47
C GLU A 33 -7.13 -3.93 0.78
N LEU A 34 -7.14 -4.85 1.75
CA LEU A 34 -7.79 -4.63 3.04
C LEU A 34 -7.16 -3.45 3.82
N ALA A 35 -5.83 -3.37 3.84
CA ALA A 35 -5.11 -2.27 4.51
C ALA A 35 -5.42 -0.93 3.84
N ARG A 36 -5.35 -0.88 2.50
CA ARG A 36 -5.68 0.28 1.68
C ARG A 36 -7.08 0.78 1.95
N PHE A 37 -8.06 -0.12 1.95
CA PHE A 37 -9.44 0.21 2.29
C PHE A 37 -9.53 0.89 3.67
N TYR A 38 -8.90 0.31 4.69
CA TYR A 38 -8.90 0.92 6.02
C TYR A 38 -8.30 2.34 6.01
N TYR A 39 -7.10 2.50 5.45
CA TYR A 39 -6.40 3.79 5.48
C TYR A 39 -7.04 4.87 4.62
N ASP A 40 -7.68 4.49 3.51
CA ASP A 40 -8.37 5.43 2.62
C ASP A 40 -9.68 5.97 3.22
N PHE A 41 -10.32 5.20 4.12
CA PHE A 41 -11.65 5.51 4.66
C PHE A 41 -11.74 5.63 6.19
N GLN A 42 -10.64 5.49 6.93
CA GLN A 42 -10.62 5.65 8.40
C GLN A 42 -11.05 7.04 8.89
N ASP A 43 -10.84 8.08 8.07
CA ASP A 43 -11.34 9.43 8.34
C ASP A 43 -12.81 9.55 7.89
N THR A 44 -13.71 9.15 8.77
CA THR A 44 -15.15 9.19 8.51
C THR A 44 -15.71 10.61 8.50
N ASN A 45 -15.00 11.62 9.00
CA ASN A 45 -15.49 13.01 8.98
C ASN A 45 -15.52 13.55 7.55
N ALA A 46 -14.53 13.19 6.73
CA ALA A 46 -14.52 13.53 5.31
C ALA A 46 -15.73 12.94 4.57
N LEU A 47 -16.17 11.73 4.95
CA LEU A 47 -17.35 11.09 4.36
C LEU A 47 -18.66 11.79 4.78
N ILE A 48 -18.75 12.23 6.04
CA ILE A 48 -19.90 13.00 6.53
C ILE A 48 -20.00 14.33 5.78
N ALA A 49 -18.89 15.06 5.64
CA ALA A 49 -18.86 16.31 4.90
C ALA A 49 -19.27 16.12 3.42
N ASP A 50 -18.80 15.06 2.76
CA ASP A 50 -19.22 14.73 1.39
C ASP A 50 -20.73 14.42 1.31
N ALA A 51 -21.29 13.74 2.33
CA ALA A 51 -22.72 13.44 2.40
C ALA A 51 -23.57 14.70 2.64
N GLU A 52 -23.11 15.64 3.47
CA GLU A 52 -23.78 16.93 3.70
C GLU A 52 -23.85 17.78 2.42
N VAL A 53 -22.76 17.83 1.65
CA VAL A 53 -22.76 18.50 0.34
C VAL A 53 -23.76 17.83 -0.60
N MET A 54 -23.74 16.50 -0.69
CA MET A 54 -24.64 15.76 -1.56
C MET A 54 -26.11 15.91 -1.17
N ALA A 55 -26.42 16.05 0.12
CA ALA A 55 -27.78 16.30 0.59
C ALA A 55 -28.37 17.62 0.03
N GLY A 56 -27.52 18.61 -0.26
CA GLY A 56 -27.94 19.86 -0.91
C GLY A 56 -28.05 19.78 -2.44
N GLU A 57 -27.47 18.74 -3.06
CA GLU A 57 -27.34 18.62 -4.52
C GLU A 57 -28.24 17.52 -5.12
N ASP A 58 -28.25 16.34 -4.51
CA ASP A 58 -28.91 15.13 -5.01
C ASP A 58 -29.30 14.19 -3.86
N LEU A 59 -30.50 14.41 -3.31
CA LEU A 59 -31.07 13.56 -2.24
C LEU A 59 -31.29 12.11 -2.68
N SER A 60 -31.68 11.89 -3.94
CA SER A 60 -31.93 10.55 -4.47
C SER A 60 -30.63 9.75 -4.57
N GLY A 61 -29.59 10.34 -5.15
CA GLY A 61 -28.26 9.74 -5.22
C GLY A 61 -27.65 9.49 -3.84
N LEU A 62 -27.82 10.42 -2.89
CA LEU A 62 -27.40 10.22 -1.50
C LEU A 62 -28.10 9.00 -0.87
N ARG A 63 -29.40 8.85 -1.12
CA ARG A 63 -30.20 7.71 -0.62
C ARG A 63 -29.70 6.39 -1.16
N GLU A 64 -29.45 6.30 -2.48
CA GLU A 64 -28.92 5.09 -3.12
C GLU A 64 -27.57 4.68 -2.55
N ILE A 65 -26.66 5.65 -2.39
CA ILE A 65 -25.33 5.42 -1.80
C ILE A 65 -25.46 4.95 -0.35
N ALA A 66 -26.33 5.58 0.46
CA ALA A 66 -26.51 5.19 1.85
C ALA A 66 -27.09 3.78 1.98
N ILE A 67 -28.06 3.40 1.14
CA ILE A 67 -28.61 2.03 1.11
C ILE A 67 -27.52 1.01 0.75
N SER A 68 -26.76 1.27 -0.30
CA SER A 68 -25.67 0.39 -0.74
C SER A 68 -24.58 0.27 0.34
N LEU A 69 -24.12 1.39 0.90
CA LEU A 69 -23.11 1.41 1.96
C LEU A 69 -23.58 0.62 3.19
N LYS A 70 -24.85 0.74 3.58
CA LYS A 70 -25.42 -0.01 4.69
C LYS A 70 -25.46 -1.52 4.42
N ALA A 71 -25.85 -1.91 3.22
CA ALA A 71 -25.89 -3.31 2.82
C ALA A 71 -24.49 -3.94 2.82
N GLU A 72 -23.53 -3.28 2.19
CA GLU A 72 -22.16 -3.78 2.09
C GLU A 72 -21.47 -3.85 3.46
N THR A 73 -21.67 -2.83 4.31
CA THR A 73 -21.08 -2.84 5.67
C THR A 73 -21.72 -3.89 6.56
N THR A 74 -23.01 -4.16 6.40
CA THR A 74 -23.68 -5.30 7.05
C THR A 74 -23.07 -6.63 6.61
N THR A 75 -22.84 -6.81 5.30
CA THR A 75 -22.18 -8.00 4.74
C THR A 75 -20.78 -8.19 5.33
N LEU A 76 -20.00 -7.11 5.42
CA LEU A 76 -18.66 -7.14 6.00
C LEU A 76 -18.71 -7.53 7.47
N LEU A 77 -19.56 -6.88 8.27
CA LEU A 77 -19.71 -7.17 9.70
C LEU A 77 -20.10 -8.63 9.96
N ASN A 78 -20.97 -9.21 9.12
CA ASN A 78 -21.39 -10.61 9.23
C ASN A 78 -20.27 -11.60 8.91
N ASN A 79 -19.28 -11.22 8.10
CA ASN A 79 -18.19 -12.10 7.66
C ASN A 79 -16.82 -11.77 8.27
N ILE A 80 -16.68 -10.68 9.01
CA ILE A 80 -15.39 -10.16 9.48
C ILE A 80 -14.61 -11.16 10.34
N GLY A 81 -15.30 -12.04 11.07
CA GLY A 81 -14.67 -13.07 11.91
C GLY A 81 -13.83 -14.07 11.11
N ARG A 82 -14.00 -14.14 9.78
CA ARG A 82 -13.10 -14.92 8.89
C ARG A 82 -11.66 -14.42 8.93
N LEU A 83 -11.43 -13.18 9.38
CA LEU A 83 -10.10 -12.58 9.50
C LEU A 83 -9.44 -12.81 10.88
N ASP A 84 -10.14 -13.41 11.85
CA ASP A 84 -9.64 -13.51 13.24
C ASP A 84 -8.33 -14.32 13.36
N GLY A 85 -8.14 -15.29 12.46
CA GLY A 85 -6.93 -16.13 12.41
C GLY A 85 -5.81 -15.59 11.51
N ILE A 86 -6.01 -14.44 10.85
CA ILE A 86 -5.06 -13.95 9.84
C ILE A 86 -3.91 -13.20 10.50
N ASP A 87 -2.69 -13.73 10.34
CA ASP A 87 -1.46 -13.07 10.77
C ASP A 87 -0.98 -12.05 9.73
N PHE A 88 -1.60 -10.87 9.73
CA PHE A 88 -1.20 -9.75 8.86
C PHE A 88 0.28 -9.37 9.03
N ARG A 89 0.81 -9.46 10.25
CA ARG A 89 2.23 -9.20 10.52
C ARG A 89 3.12 -10.25 9.86
N GLY A 90 2.75 -11.52 9.94
CA GLY A 90 3.43 -12.62 9.27
C GLY A 90 3.45 -12.44 7.75
N ILE A 91 2.31 -12.09 7.17
CA ILE A 91 2.17 -11.80 5.72
C ILE A 91 3.09 -10.65 5.30
N ALA A 92 3.04 -9.52 6.02
CA ALA A 92 3.88 -8.37 5.74
C ALA A 92 5.38 -8.68 5.87
N ASN A 93 5.77 -9.39 6.93
CA ASN A 93 7.16 -9.76 7.15
C ASN A 93 7.69 -10.71 6.06
N ALA A 94 6.87 -11.67 5.61
CA ALA A 94 7.25 -12.58 4.53
C ALA A 94 7.49 -11.82 3.23
N HIS A 95 6.61 -10.86 2.91
CA HIS A 95 6.73 -9.99 1.74
C HIS A 95 8.01 -9.12 1.80
N SER A 96 8.22 -8.41 2.90
CA SER A 96 9.43 -7.59 3.11
C SER A 96 10.72 -8.42 3.03
N ARG A 97 10.73 -9.63 3.60
CA ARG A 97 11.90 -10.52 3.53
C ARG A 97 12.22 -10.95 2.09
N HIS A 98 11.20 -11.21 1.28
CA HIS A 98 11.38 -11.57 -0.12
C HIS A 98 12.12 -10.47 -0.89
N TYR A 99 11.63 -9.23 -0.82
CA TYR A 99 12.26 -8.09 -1.50
C TYR A 99 13.61 -7.71 -0.91
N HIS A 100 13.78 -7.83 0.41
CA HIS A 100 15.09 -7.65 1.04
C HIS A 100 16.12 -8.64 0.49
N ALA A 101 15.76 -9.91 0.32
CA ALA A 101 16.67 -10.92 -0.21
C ALA A 101 17.09 -10.63 -1.67
N ILE A 102 16.17 -10.14 -2.50
CA ILE A 102 16.48 -9.72 -3.89
C ILE A 102 17.48 -8.56 -3.87
N PHE A 103 17.20 -7.51 -3.08
CA PHE A 103 18.10 -6.37 -2.95
C PHE A 103 19.48 -6.77 -2.40
N GLN A 104 19.50 -7.57 -1.34
CA GLN A 104 20.74 -8.02 -0.70
C GLN A 104 21.61 -8.79 -1.70
N LYS A 105 21.02 -9.72 -2.45
CA LYS A 105 21.72 -10.48 -3.49
C LYS A 105 22.32 -9.55 -4.56
N ALA A 106 21.55 -8.59 -5.06
CA ALA A 106 22.04 -7.64 -6.06
C ALA A 106 23.17 -6.75 -5.54
N SER A 107 23.10 -6.34 -4.27
CA SER A 107 24.14 -5.58 -3.58
C SER A 107 25.43 -6.41 -3.42
N ASP A 108 25.29 -7.67 -3.02
CA ASP A 108 26.43 -8.59 -2.85
C ASP A 108 27.13 -8.88 -4.20
N GLU A 109 26.37 -8.99 -5.29
CA GLU A 109 26.89 -9.17 -6.65
C GLU A 109 27.59 -7.91 -7.20
N LEU A 110 27.23 -6.70 -6.71
CA LEU A 110 27.89 -5.44 -7.07
C LEU A 110 29.22 -5.24 -6.34
N ASN A 111 29.34 -5.75 -5.11
CA ASN A 111 30.47 -5.51 -4.22
C ASN A 111 31.86 -5.82 -4.83
N PRO A 112 32.07 -6.91 -5.60
CA PRO A 112 33.36 -7.16 -6.26
C PRO A 112 33.78 -6.05 -7.23
N TYR A 113 32.83 -5.42 -7.93
CA TYR A 113 33.11 -4.33 -8.87
C TYR A 113 33.51 -3.05 -8.15
N TRP A 114 32.83 -2.76 -7.03
CA TRP A 114 33.21 -1.66 -6.15
C TRP A 114 34.64 -1.85 -5.62
N LYS A 115 34.95 -3.04 -5.09
CA LYS A 115 36.31 -3.37 -4.60
C LYS A 115 37.36 -3.20 -5.69
N ARG A 116 37.11 -3.71 -6.90
CA ARG A 116 38.05 -3.59 -8.03
C ARG A 116 38.32 -2.14 -8.39
N TYR A 117 37.27 -1.32 -8.47
CA TYR A 117 37.42 0.12 -8.70
C TYR A 117 38.26 0.78 -7.61
N CYS A 118 37.98 0.53 -6.33
CA CYS A 118 38.75 1.09 -5.21
C CYS A 118 40.23 0.67 -5.26
N GLU A 119 40.53 -0.60 -5.54
CA GLU A 119 41.90 -1.10 -5.67
C GLU A 119 42.67 -0.37 -6.76
N LEU A 120 42.06 -0.19 -7.93
CA LEU A 120 42.67 0.51 -9.06
C LEU A 120 42.85 2.00 -8.76
N ASN A 121 41.87 2.62 -8.11
CA ASN A 121 41.94 4.01 -7.71
C ASN A 121 43.08 4.24 -6.71
N HIS A 122 43.21 3.40 -5.68
CA HIS A 122 44.31 3.48 -4.71
C HIS A 122 45.68 3.27 -5.36
N ARG A 123 45.78 2.44 -6.40
CA ARG A 123 47.04 2.24 -7.13
C ARG A 123 47.53 3.53 -7.79
N LEU A 124 46.64 4.40 -8.25
CA LEU A 124 47.00 5.67 -8.90
C LEU A 124 47.77 6.60 -7.96
N ASP A 125 47.45 6.59 -6.67
CA ASP A 125 48.10 7.43 -5.66
C ASP A 125 49.60 7.16 -5.50
N TYR A 126 50.08 5.99 -5.95
CA TYR A 126 51.47 5.57 -5.87
C TYR A 126 52.27 5.78 -7.16
N LEU A 127 51.64 6.25 -8.24
CA LEU A 127 52.28 6.40 -9.54
C LEU A 127 52.65 7.86 -9.83
N PRO A 128 53.83 8.14 -10.45
CA PRO A 128 54.19 9.49 -10.84
C PRO A 128 53.20 10.07 -11.86
N LEU A 129 52.63 11.22 -11.53
CA LEU A 129 51.74 11.98 -12.42
C LEU A 129 52.43 12.26 -13.76
N GLY A 130 51.72 12.02 -14.86
CA GLY A 130 52.22 12.22 -16.22
C GLY A 130 53.13 11.10 -16.75
N SER A 131 53.39 10.05 -15.96
CA SER A 131 54.06 8.85 -16.48
C SER A 131 53.14 8.05 -17.40
N LYS A 132 53.74 7.29 -18.32
CA LYS A 132 53.00 6.38 -19.20
C LYS A 132 52.22 5.32 -18.39
N GLU A 133 52.83 4.83 -17.32
CA GLU A 133 52.25 3.84 -16.41
C GLU A 133 51.02 4.38 -15.68
N TYR A 134 51.07 5.65 -15.24
CA TYR A 134 49.90 6.34 -14.67
C TYR A 134 48.77 6.41 -15.69
N ALA A 135 49.05 6.85 -16.92
CA ALA A 135 48.02 6.99 -17.96
C ALA A 135 47.36 5.66 -18.37
N GLU A 136 48.09 4.55 -18.29
CA GLU A 136 47.53 3.20 -18.54
C GLU A 136 46.68 2.72 -17.35
N ALA A 137 47.16 2.91 -16.12
CA ALA A 137 46.40 2.56 -14.91
C ALA A 137 45.13 3.40 -14.76
N GLU A 138 45.16 4.68 -15.16
CA GLU A 138 44.01 5.58 -15.14
C GLU A 138 42.89 5.07 -16.05
N LYS A 139 43.23 4.65 -17.27
CA LYS A 139 42.25 4.04 -18.21
C LYS A 139 41.63 2.77 -17.65
N GLU A 140 42.41 1.93 -16.97
CA GLU A 140 41.90 0.71 -16.34
C GLU A 140 40.95 1.05 -15.18
N CYS A 141 41.30 2.04 -14.36
CA CYS A 141 40.46 2.55 -13.27
C CYS A 141 39.13 3.11 -13.80
N ASP A 142 39.18 3.94 -14.83
CA ASP A 142 38.00 4.53 -15.47
C ASP A 142 37.08 3.46 -16.06
N ALA A 143 37.64 2.42 -16.70
CA ALA A 143 36.87 1.30 -17.21
C ALA A 143 36.18 0.52 -16.09
N ALA A 144 36.89 0.25 -14.99
CA ALA A 144 36.32 -0.43 -13.82
C ALA A 144 35.22 0.40 -13.15
N LYS A 145 35.41 1.73 -13.04
CA LYS A 145 34.39 2.66 -12.55
C LYS A 145 33.15 2.64 -13.44
N ALA A 146 33.33 2.73 -14.76
CA ALA A 146 32.22 2.72 -15.71
C ALA A 146 31.42 1.41 -15.63
N GLU A 147 32.08 0.26 -15.46
CA GLU A 147 31.39 -1.03 -15.28
C GLU A 147 30.62 -1.10 -13.95
N HIS A 148 31.23 -0.63 -12.86
CA HIS A 148 30.55 -0.51 -11.56
C HIS A 148 29.30 0.39 -11.67
N ASP A 149 29.43 1.58 -12.25
CA ASP A 149 28.35 2.57 -12.33
C ASP A 149 27.18 2.08 -13.20
N ARG A 150 27.48 1.35 -14.29
CA ARG A 150 26.47 0.67 -15.09
C ARG A 150 25.66 -0.31 -14.25
N ARG A 151 26.32 -1.20 -13.51
CA ARG A 151 25.66 -2.21 -12.65
C ARG A 151 24.95 -1.58 -11.45
N GLN A 152 25.51 -0.51 -10.90
CA GLN A 152 24.90 0.22 -9.79
C GLN A 152 23.53 0.80 -10.18
N THR A 153 23.30 1.10 -11.46
CA THR A 153 21.98 1.53 -11.96
C THR A 153 20.91 0.46 -11.70
N ASP A 154 21.22 -0.82 -11.94
CA ASP A 154 20.30 -1.92 -11.68
C ASP A 154 20.05 -2.11 -10.18
N VAL A 155 21.10 -2.03 -9.36
CA VAL A 155 20.97 -2.14 -7.90
C VAL A 155 20.12 -1.00 -7.33
N ARG A 156 20.29 0.23 -7.83
CA ARG A 156 19.45 1.38 -7.43
C ARG A 156 17.98 1.17 -7.79
N ARG A 157 17.69 0.61 -8.97
CA ARG A 157 16.32 0.27 -9.37
C ARG A 157 15.72 -0.79 -8.43
N ILE A 158 16.47 -1.85 -8.12
CA ILE A 158 16.03 -2.91 -7.20
C ILE A 158 15.80 -2.36 -5.79
N TYR A 159 16.68 -1.47 -5.32
CA TYR A 159 16.50 -0.81 -4.02
C TYR A 159 15.22 0.04 -3.98
N ALA A 160 14.93 0.79 -5.05
CA ALA A 160 13.70 1.57 -5.15
C ALA A 160 12.44 0.69 -5.11
N GLU A 161 12.48 -0.48 -5.77
CA GLU A 161 11.41 -1.49 -5.70
C GLU A 161 11.27 -2.07 -4.29
N TYR A 162 12.37 -2.48 -3.65
CA TYR A 162 12.37 -2.93 -2.26
C TYR A 162 11.78 -1.88 -1.30
N GLU A 163 12.14 -0.60 -1.46
CA GLU A 163 11.61 0.47 -0.63
C GLU A 163 10.10 0.66 -0.85
N HIS A 164 9.65 0.63 -2.10
CA HIS A 164 8.23 0.68 -2.45
C HIS A 164 7.45 -0.46 -1.78
N GLU A 165 7.92 -1.69 -1.93
CA GLU A 165 7.25 -2.88 -1.40
C GLU A 165 7.28 -2.94 0.12
N ASN A 166 8.33 -2.40 0.75
CA ASN A 166 8.36 -2.25 2.21
C ASN A 166 7.36 -1.23 2.73
N ARG A 167 7.09 -0.14 2.00
CA ARG A 167 6.03 0.80 2.37
C ARG A 167 4.67 0.10 2.32
N ARG A 168 4.40 -0.67 1.26
CA ARG A 168 3.18 -1.48 1.14
C ARG A 168 3.06 -2.49 2.28
N ALA A 169 4.15 -3.18 2.60
CA ALA A 169 4.18 -4.12 3.73
C ALA A 169 3.96 -3.43 5.07
N GLY A 170 4.41 -2.18 5.25
CA GLY A 170 4.16 -1.38 6.44
C GLY A 170 2.66 -1.17 6.72
N ASP A 171 1.87 -0.92 5.66
CA ASP A 171 0.41 -0.79 5.75
C ASP A 171 -0.22 -2.10 6.25
N VAL A 172 0.18 -3.23 5.67
CA VAL A 172 -0.32 -4.56 6.06
C VAL A 172 0.12 -4.93 7.48
N PHE A 173 1.37 -4.65 7.84
CA PHE A 173 1.96 -4.99 9.14
C PHE A 173 1.17 -4.40 10.31
N SER A 174 0.64 -3.19 10.12
CA SER A 174 -0.07 -2.43 11.14
C SER A 174 -1.57 -2.75 11.19
N LEU A 175 -2.09 -3.44 10.18
CA LEU A 175 -3.51 -3.79 10.08
C LEU A 175 -3.90 -4.85 11.12
N LYS A 176 -5.12 -4.72 11.63
CA LYS A 176 -5.80 -5.71 12.47
C LYS A 176 -7.24 -5.87 12.01
N ALA A 177 -7.81 -7.05 12.15
CA ALA A 177 -9.23 -7.29 11.85
C ALA A 177 -10.16 -6.33 12.62
N SER A 178 -9.79 -5.97 13.85
CA SER A 178 -10.54 -5.00 14.67
C SER A 178 -10.59 -3.59 14.07
N HIS A 179 -9.59 -3.18 13.27
CA HIS A 179 -9.60 -1.89 12.58
C HIS A 179 -10.72 -1.85 11.53
N LEU A 180 -10.84 -2.93 10.74
CA LEU A 180 -11.91 -3.09 9.74
C LEU A 180 -13.28 -3.19 10.39
N TYR A 181 -13.40 -3.95 11.50
CA TYR A 181 -14.64 -4.03 12.26
C TYR A 181 -15.10 -2.65 12.77
N ALA A 182 -14.19 -1.87 13.35
CA ALA A 182 -14.50 -0.54 13.87
C ALA A 182 -14.93 0.41 12.74
N LEU A 183 -14.24 0.36 11.60
CA LEU A 183 -14.59 1.15 10.43
C LEU A 183 -15.96 0.75 9.87
N ALA A 184 -16.21 -0.54 9.65
CA ALA A 184 -17.47 -1.05 9.13
C ALA A 184 -18.66 -0.68 10.04
N THR A 185 -18.49 -0.79 11.36
CA THR A 185 -19.52 -0.38 12.34
C THR A 185 -19.83 1.11 12.21
N LYS A 186 -18.81 1.97 12.11
CA LYS A 186 -19.00 3.42 11.94
C LYS A 186 -19.71 3.76 10.64
N LEU A 187 -19.26 3.19 9.52
CA LEU A 187 -19.87 3.40 8.20
C LEU A 187 -21.32 2.95 8.16
N ASN A 188 -21.62 1.78 8.75
CA ASN A 188 -22.99 1.27 8.87
C ASN A 188 -23.89 2.22 9.69
N GLY A 189 -23.35 2.77 10.78
CA GLY A 189 -24.04 3.77 11.60
C GLY A 189 -24.33 5.05 10.84
N ILE A 190 -23.34 5.60 10.13
CA ILE A 190 -23.48 6.81 9.30
C ILE A 190 -24.55 6.60 8.23
N ALA A 191 -24.47 5.49 7.49
CA ALA A 191 -25.45 5.15 6.45
C ALA A 191 -26.86 5.01 7.04
N GLY A 192 -26.98 4.40 8.22
CA GLY A 192 -28.24 4.30 8.95
C GLY A 192 -28.83 5.65 9.33
N SER A 193 -28.01 6.58 9.83
CA SER A 193 -28.44 7.94 10.17
C SER A 193 -28.92 8.71 8.94
N ILE A 194 -28.17 8.67 7.84
CA ILE A 194 -28.55 9.34 6.58
C ILE A 194 -29.92 8.85 6.10
N ILE A 195 -30.14 7.54 6.04
CA ILE A 195 -31.43 6.97 5.60
C ILE A 195 -32.57 7.45 6.51
N ASN A 196 -32.37 7.43 7.83
CA ASN A 196 -33.39 7.85 8.79
C ASN A 196 -33.73 9.34 8.65
N ASP A 197 -32.74 10.19 8.40
CA ASP A 197 -32.96 11.63 8.25
C ASP A 197 -33.68 11.94 6.93
N LEU A 198 -33.31 11.27 5.84
CA LEU A 198 -34.03 11.37 4.55
C LEU A 198 -35.49 10.91 4.68
N ASP A 199 -35.74 9.77 5.32
CA ASP A 199 -37.10 9.27 5.56
C ASP A 199 -37.93 10.24 6.43
N ARG A 200 -37.29 11.00 7.34
CA ARG A 200 -37.96 12.04 8.15
C ARG A 200 -38.30 13.28 7.32
N MET A 201 -37.43 13.69 6.40
CA MET A 201 -37.68 14.80 5.49
C MET A 201 -38.88 14.50 4.59
N GLU A 202 -38.92 13.33 3.95
CA GLU A 202 -40.05 12.91 3.10
C GLU A 202 -41.38 12.86 3.86
N LYS A 203 -41.37 12.40 5.13
CA LYS A 203 -42.58 12.33 5.97
C LYS A 203 -42.98 13.69 6.57
N GLY A 204 -42.04 14.61 6.71
CA GLY A 204 -42.25 15.95 7.25
C GLY A 204 -42.79 16.95 6.23
N GLU A 205 -42.44 16.79 4.95
CA GLU A 205 -42.94 17.60 3.83
C GLU A 205 -44.38 17.23 3.39
N GLY A 206 -44.96 16.15 3.95
CA GLY A 206 -46.34 15.72 3.70
C GLY A 206 -47.42 16.39 4.58
N ARG A 207 -47.14 17.54 5.19
CA ARG A 207 -48.09 18.35 6.00
C ARG A 207 -48.07 19.80 5.55
#